data_AF-A0A7C9CTA3-F1
#
_entry.id   AF-A0A7C9CTA3-F1
#
_cell.length_a   1.000
_cell.length_b   1.000
_cell.length_c   1.000
_cell.angle_alpha   90.00
_cell.angle_beta   90.00
_cell.angle_gamma   90.00
#
_symmetry.space_group_name_H-M   'P 1'
#
loop_
_entity.id
_entity.type
_entity.pdbx_description
1 polymer ?
#
loop_
_entity_poly.entity_id
_entity_poly.type
_entity_poly.pdbx_seq_one_letter_code
_entity_poly.pdbx_strand_id
1 'polypeptide(L)'
;CLDLFSMSAFRLKMASSSSLSSRGRIKDARAWTGAALTYQYDCWSELSYVNGTRLVDQTMSFLDGTLMPATSNVLSIMFSLDNFGEENAARWAPPRTERDGFWERTQSGSGELRFQPNPGVQFGKVGATVCKEGKARGCYATVQQAVDAAPEGLKGRNRFVIYIKGGVYEEIVRV
;
A
#
# COMPACT_ATOMS: atom_id res chain seq x y z
N CYS A 1 -13.14 -2.08 -22.28
CA CYS A 1 -13.76 -0.86 -21.71
C CYS A 1 -15.17 -1.08 -21.16
N LEU A 2 -16.16 -1.56 -21.93
CA LEU A 2 -17.54 -1.72 -21.42
C LEU A 2 -17.61 -2.65 -20.18
N ASP A 3 -16.94 -3.80 -20.23
CA ASP A 3 -16.88 -4.71 -19.08
C ASP A 3 -16.15 -4.10 -17.89
N LEU A 4 -15.05 -3.38 -18.15
CA LEU A 4 -14.28 -2.66 -17.13
C LEU A 4 -15.16 -1.59 -16.44
N PHE A 5 -15.97 -0.85 -17.18
CA PHE A 5 -16.90 0.12 -16.58
C PHE A 5 -18.04 -0.54 -15.80
N SER A 6 -18.55 -1.69 -16.29
CA SER A 6 -19.52 -2.49 -15.54
C SER A 6 -18.94 -2.92 -14.19
N MET A 7 -17.69 -3.42 -14.19
CA MET A 7 -16.98 -3.79 -12.98
C MET A 7 -16.69 -2.58 -12.08
N SER A 8 -16.24 -1.45 -12.64
CA SER A 8 -16.04 -0.19 -11.91
C SER A 8 -17.32 0.25 -11.20
N ALA A 9 -18.44 0.30 -11.91
CA ALA A 9 -19.74 0.69 -11.36
C ALA A 9 -20.19 -0.28 -10.26
N PHE A 10 -19.99 -1.58 -10.45
CA PHE A 10 -20.29 -2.59 -9.43
C PHE A 10 -19.47 -2.37 -8.15
N ARG A 11 -18.15 -2.09 -8.26
CA ARG A 11 -17.30 -1.81 -7.11
C ARG A 11 -17.70 -0.52 -6.38
N LEU A 12 -18.01 0.56 -7.11
CA LEU A 12 -18.52 1.80 -6.50
C LEU A 12 -19.85 1.57 -5.77
N LYS A 13 -20.74 0.75 -6.33
CA LYS A 13 -21.99 0.36 -5.65
C LYS A 13 -21.72 -0.41 -4.37
N MET A 14 -20.74 -1.32 -4.35
CA MET A 14 -20.35 -2.02 -3.13
C MET A 14 -19.78 -1.06 -2.07
N ALA A 15 -18.93 -0.11 -2.47
CA ALA A 15 -18.40 0.91 -1.57
C ALA A 15 -19.52 1.74 -0.91
N SER A 16 -20.53 2.13 -1.68
CA SER A 16 -21.69 2.89 -1.18
C SER A 16 -22.59 2.06 -0.25
N SER A 17 -22.97 0.85 -0.66
CA SER A 17 -24.00 0.04 0.01
C SER A 17 -23.53 -0.64 1.30
N SER A 18 -22.24 -0.96 1.41
CA SER A 18 -21.76 -1.85 2.47
C SER A 18 -20.83 -1.19 3.48
N SER A 19 -20.31 0.01 3.18
CA SER A 19 -19.10 0.51 3.86
C SER A 19 -19.17 1.94 4.39
N LEU A 20 -19.96 2.84 3.79
CA LEU A 20 -20.13 4.21 4.31
C LEU A 20 -21.15 4.28 5.46
N SER A 21 -22.05 3.31 5.57
CA SER A 21 -23.11 3.28 6.60
C SER A 21 -22.65 2.72 7.95
N SER A 22 -21.45 2.14 8.04
CA SER A 22 -20.89 1.65 9.31
C SER A 22 -19.42 2.04 9.42
N ARG A 23 -19.07 2.81 10.47
CA ARG A 23 -17.71 3.35 10.71
C ARG A 23 -16.60 2.29 10.68
N GLY A 24 -16.93 1.00 10.87
CA GLY A 24 -15.98 -0.10 10.83
C GLY A 24 -15.57 -0.60 9.43
N ARG A 25 -16.21 -0.12 8.36
CA ARG A 25 -16.05 -0.68 7.00
C ARG A 25 -15.52 0.29 5.96
N ILE A 26 -15.06 1.47 6.37
CA ILE A 26 -14.49 2.48 5.46
C ILE A 26 -13.29 1.96 4.66
N LYS A 27 -12.51 1.03 5.25
CA LYS A 27 -11.39 0.36 4.57
C LYS A 27 -11.84 -0.55 3.42
N ASP A 28 -12.94 -1.28 3.59
CA ASP A 28 -13.57 -2.04 2.50
C ASP A 28 -14.05 -1.08 1.39
N ALA A 29 -14.70 0.03 1.76
CA ALA A 29 -15.13 1.06 0.79
C ALA A 29 -13.95 1.58 -0.02
N ARG A 30 -12.84 1.89 0.66
CA ARG A 30 -11.62 2.39 0.04
C ARG A 30 -11.00 1.34 -0.89
N ALA A 31 -10.97 0.06 -0.49
CA ALA A 31 -10.50 -1.03 -1.34
C ALA A 31 -11.38 -1.19 -2.61
N TRP A 32 -12.71 -1.18 -2.47
CA TRP A 32 -13.62 -1.25 -3.62
C TRP A 32 -13.50 -0.04 -4.54
N THR A 33 -13.38 1.17 -3.97
CA THR A 33 -13.21 2.39 -4.76
C THR A 33 -11.85 2.40 -5.48
N GLY A 34 -10.80 1.86 -4.84
CA GLY A 34 -9.49 1.66 -5.45
C GLY A 34 -9.57 0.73 -6.66
N ALA A 35 -10.26 -0.41 -6.51
CA ALA A 35 -10.50 -1.32 -7.63
C ALA A 35 -11.31 -0.68 -8.77
N ALA A 36 -12.29 0.18 -8.44
CA ALA A 36 -13.04 0.93 -9.45
C ALA A 36 -12.13 1.86 -10.25
N LEU A 37 -11.24 2.59 -9.56
CA LEU A 37 -10.26 3.47 -10.22
C LEU A 37 -9.32 2.68 -11.14
N THR A 38 -8.85 1.49 -10.71
CA THR A 38 -8.03 0.62 -11.57
C THR A 38 -8.75 0.25 -12.86
N TYR A 39 -10.02 -0.16 -12.80
CA TYR A 39 -10.77 -0.48 -14.03
C TYR A 39 -10.96 0.73 -14.96
N GLN A 40 -11.09 1.95 -14.40
CA GLN A 40 -11.16 3.17 -15.20
C GLN A 40 -9.82 3.44 -15.90
N TYR A 41 -8.71 3.30 -15.17
CA TYR A 41 -7.36 3.44 -15.69
C TYR A 41 -7.06 2.39 -16.77
N ASP A 42 -7.39 1.13 -16.54
CA ASP A 42 -7.16 0.05 -17.50
C ASP A 42 -7.89 0.35 -18.82
N CYS A 43 -9.13 0.81 -18.78
CA CYS A 43 -9.83 1.22 -20.00
C CYS A 43 -9.13 2.40 -20.69
N TRP A 44 -8.73 3.43 -19.94
CA TRP A 44 -8.00 4.56 -20.51
C TRP A 44 -6.67 4.12 -21.15
N SER A 45 -5.94 3.22 -20.49
CA SER A 45 -4.66 2.67 -20.95
C SER A 45 -4.84 1.89 -22.25
N GLU A 46 -5.83 1.00 -22.34
CA GLU A 46 -6.13 0.26 -23.58
C GLU A 46 -6.52 1.20 -24.73
N LEU A 47 -7.31 2.25 -24.44
CA LEU A 47 -7.69 3.24 -25.44
C LEU A 47 -6.48 4.04 -25.97
N SER A 48 -5.46 4.25 -25.14
CA SER A 48 -4.26 4.99 -25.53
C SER A 48 -3.49 4.34 -26.68
N TYR A 49 -3.60 3.02 -26.84
CA TYR A 49 -2.96 2.28 -27.94
C TYR A 49 -3.73 2.35 -29.26
N VAL A 50 -5.01 2.71 -29.23
CA VAL A 50 -5.89 2.77 -30.39
C VAL A 50 -6.38 4.19 -30.67
N ASN A 51 -5.61 5.20 -30.25
CA ASN A 51 -6.01 6.59 -30.34
C ASN A 51 -5.95 7.15 -31.77
N GLY A 52 -6.91 6.74 -32.60
CA GLY A 52 -7.01 7.13 -34.01
C GLY A 52 -8.34 7.79 -34.39
N THR A 53 -9.25 8.02 -33.43
CA THR A 53 -10.55 8.63 -33.71
C THR A 53 -10.90 9.69 -32.68
N ARG A 54 -11.63 10.73 -33.11
CA ARG A 54 -12.11 11.81 -32.23
C ARG A 54 -12.93 11.30 -31.04
N LEU A 55 -13.65 10.19 -31.22
CA LEU A 55 -14.43 9.59 -30.15
C LEU A 55 -13.52 8.99 -29.07
N VAL A 56 -12.42 8.33 -29.47
CA VAL A 56 -11.42 7.80 -28.53
C VAL A 56 -10.76 8.94 -27.77
N ASP A 57 -10.33 10.00 -28.45
CA ASP A 57 -9.74 11.20 -27.82
C ASP A 57 -10.68 11.82 -26.77
N GLN A 58 -11.96 12.01 -27.12
CA GLN A 58 -12.97 12.55 -26.22
C GLN A 58 -13.21 11.64 -25.01
N THR A 59 -13.27 10.33 -25.24
CA THR A 59 -13.44 9.34 -24.16
C THR A 59 -12.25 9.36 -23.23
N MET A 60 -11.02 9.31 -23.76
CA MET A 60 -9.80 9.38 -22.97
C MET A 60 -9.72 10.68 -22.16
N SER A 61 -10.05 11.82 -22.77
CA SER A 61 -10.06 13.13 -22.11
C SER A 61 -11.06 13.17 -20.95
N PHE A 62 -12.24 12.56 -21.11
CA PHE A 62 -13.22 12.44 -20.03
C PHE A 62 -12.72 11.54 -18.89
N LEU A 63 -12.09 10.41 -19.22
CA LEU A 63 -11.58 9.50 -18.20
C LEU A 63 -10.46 10.13 -17.37
N ASP A 64 -9.50 10.76 -18.04
CA ASP A 64 -8.35 11.39 -17.41
C ASP A 64 -8.67 12.71 -16.72
N GLY A 65 -9.50 13.55 -17.34
CA GLY A 65 -9.83 14.88 -16.82
C GLY A 65 -11.01 14.92 -15.86
N THR A 66 -11.81 13.86 -15.76
CA THR A 66 -13.06 13.89 -14.97
C THR A 66 -13.27 12.63 -14.14
N LEU A 67 -13.36 11.46 -14.76
CA LEU A 67 -13.80 10.24 -14.04
C LEU A 67 -12.76 9.73 -13.03
N MET A 68 -11.50 9.58 -13.46
CA MET A 68 -10.41 9.13 -12.59
C MET A 68 -10.10 10.14 -11.48
N PRO A 69 -10.01 11.47 -11.76
CA PRO A 69 -9.87 12.48 -10.70
C PRO A 69 -11.00 12.47 -9.69
N ALA A 70 -12.26 12.33 -10.13
CA ALA A 70 -13.40 12.26 -9.21
C ALA A 70 -13.29 11.05 -8.28
N THR A 71 -12.94 9.88 -8.81
CA THR A 71 -12.77 8.65 -8.02
C THR A 71 -11.56 8.76 -7.07
N SER A 72 -10.46 9.38 -7.52
CA SER A 72 -9.28 9.65 -6.69
C SER A 72 -9.55 10.63 -5.55
N ASN A 73 -10.35 11.66 -5.79
CA ASN A 73 -10.79 12.60 -4.75
C ASN A 73 -11.63 11.90 -3.69
N VAL A 74 -12.53 10.99 -4.09
CA VAL A 74 -13.30 10.17 -3.15
C VAL A 74 -12.38 9.28 -2.31
N LEU A 75 -11.35 8.66 -2.90
CA LEU A 75 -10.34 7.90 -2.15
C LEU A 75 -9.60 8.74 -1.11
N SER A 76 -9.27 10.00 -1.45
CA SER A 76 -8.60 10.94 -0.54
C SER A 76 -9.51 11.37 0.62
N ILE A 77 -10.80 11.55 0.36
CA ILE A 77 -11.82 11.81 1.39
C ILE A 77 -11.96 10.60 2.31
N MET A 78 -12.09 9.38 1.76
CA MET A 78 -12.19 8.13 2.55
C MET A 78 -10.96 7.91 3.43
N PHE A 79 -9.76 8.19 2.91
CA PHE A 79 -8.52 8.13 3.67
C PHE A 79 -8.54 9.10 4.86
N SER A 80 -8.93 10.36 4.62
CA SER A 80 -8.98 11.38 5.66
C SER A 80 -10.03 11.06 6.72
N LEU A 81 -11.18 10.54 6.29
CA LEU A 81 -12.26 10.10 7.17
C LEU A 81 -11.81 8.94 8.09
N ASP A 82 -11.11 7.94 7.56
CA ASP A 82 -10.60 6.81 8.35
C ASP A 82 -9.53 7.22 9.37
N ASN A 83 -8.64 8.15 8.99
CA ASN A 83 -7.48 8.51 9.81
C ASN A 83 -7.74 9.65 10.80
N PHE A 84 -8.59 10.61 10.44
CA PHE A 84 -8.82 11.82 11.24
C PHE A 84 -10.26 11.94 11.77
N GLY A 85 -11.22 11.22 11.21
CA GLY A 85 -12.63 11.43 11.52
C GLY A 85 -13.20 12.71 10.90
N GLU A 86 -14.52 12.87 10.96
CA GLU A 86 -15.24 14.04 10.44
C GLU A 86 -15.00 15.27 11.32
N GLU A 87 -14.90 15.06 12.63
CA GLU A 87 -14.73 16.10 13.64
C GLU A 87 -13.38 16.83 13.56
N ASN A 88 -12.39 16.24 12.88
CA ASN A 88 -11.07 16.83 12.66
C ASN A 88 -10.82 17.19 11.19
N ALA A 89 -11.84 17.67 10.47
CA ALA A 89 -11.73 18.09 9.06
C ALA A 89 -10.55 19.05 8.78
N ALA A 90 -10.18 19.91 9.75
CA ALA A 90 -9.02 20.79 9.65
C ALA A 90 -7.67 20.06 9.52
N ARG A 91 -7.60 18.76 9.87
CA ARG A 91 -6.41 17.92 9.73
C ARG A 91 -6.40 17.11 8.43
N TRP A 92 -7.46 17.18 7.64
CA TRP A 92 -7.53 16.47 6.37
C TRP A 92 -6.45 16.99 5.44
N ALA A 93 -5.70 16.06 4.89
CA ALA A 93 -4.58 16.33 4.01
C ALA A 93 -4.55 15.27 2.91
N PRO A 94 -3.92 15.56 1.76
CA PRO A 94 -3.67 14.55 0.75
C PRO A 94 -3.02 13.29 1.34
N PRO A 95 -3.36 12.09 0.84
CA PRO A 95 -2.75 10.85 1.28
C PRO A 95 -1.22 10.93 1.20
N ARG A 96 -0.55 10.57 2.29
CA ARG A 96 0.90 10.43 2.34
C ARG A 96 1.31 8.99 2.08
N THR A 97 2.50 8.81 1.55
CA THR A 97 3.07 7.49 1.28
C THR A 97 4.04 7.07 2.38
N GLU A 98 4.45 5.81 2.35
CA GLU A 98 5.53 5.27 3.18
C GLU A 98 6.83 6.05 3.00
N ARG A 99 7.05 6.66 1.83
CA ARG A 99 8.21 7.52 1.53
C ARG A 99 8.19 8.82 2.34
N ASP A 100 7.01 9.28 2.71
CA ASP A 100 6.81 10.45 3.58
C ASP A 100 6.85 10.07 5.07
N GLY A 101 7.24 8.83 5.39
CA GLY A 101 7.25 8.27 6.74
C GLY A 101 5.86 7.96 7.28
N PHE A 102 4.82 8.01 6.45
CA PHE A 102 3.45 7.72 6.86
C PHE A 102 3.13 6.23 6.73
N TRP A 103 2.56 5.65 7.79
CA TRP A 103 2.08 4.28 7.81
C TRP A 103 0.67 4.26 8.38
N GLU A 104 -0.27 3.74 7.60
CA GLU A 104 -1.68 3.73 7.98
C GLU A 104 -1.91 2.84 9.20
N ARG A 105 -2.75 3.31 10.13
CA ARG A 105 -3.01 2.60 11.38
C ARG A 105 -3.88 1.37 11.10
N THR A 106 -3.29 0.18 11.15
CA THR A 106 -4.05 -1.08 11.11
C THR A 106 -4.81 -1.25 12.43
N GLN A 107 -6.14 -1.48 12.37
CA GLN A 107 -6.88 -1.83 13.58
C GLN A 107 -6.33 -3.16 14.14
N SER A 108 -6.19 -3.21 15.45
CA SER A 108 -5.62 -4.34 16.19
C SER A 108 -6.55 -5.55 16.11
N GLY A 109 -6.49 -6.36 15.05
CA GLY A 109 -7.44 -7.47 14.89
C GLY A 109 -7.15 -8.52 13.81
N SER A 110 -6.31 -8.26 12.81
CA SER A 110 -5.91 -9.26 11.82
C SER A 110 -4.40 -9.54 11.89
N GLY A 111 -4.02 -10.78 11.62
CA GLY A 111 -2.69 -11.36 11.86
C GLY A 111 -1.53 -10.44 11.53
N GLU A 112 -0.61 -10.35 12.49
CA GLU A 112 0.51 -9.41 12.57
C GLU A 112 1.58 -9.57 11.47
N LEU A 113 1.28 -9.23 10.22
CA LEU A 113 2.29 -8.71 9.30
C LEU A 113 2.47 -7.21 9.55
N ARG A 114 2.88 -6.88 10.77
CA ARG A 114 3.14 -5.50 11.19
C ARG A 114 4.49 -5.04 10.61
N PHE A 115 4.48 -4.42 9.44
CA PHE A 115 5.54 -3.45 9.08
C PHE A 115 5.15 -2.10 9.66
N GLN A 116 5.43 -1.91 10.96
CA GLN A 116 5.48 -0.59 11.56
C GLN A 116 6.95 -0.21 11.67
N PRO A 117 7.51 0.64 10.78
CA PRO A 117 8.76 1.32 11.10
C PRO A 117 8.38 2.43 12.08
N ASN A 118 8.20 2.04 13.33
CA ASN A 118 8.16 3.00 14.42
C ASN A 118 9.59 3.58 14.52
N PRO A 119 9.79 4.91 14.51
CA PRO A 119 11.11 5.52 14.74
C PRO A 119 11.73 5.12 16.08
N GLY A 120 10.92 4.54 16.97
CA GLY A 120 11.32 3.94 18.24
C GLY A 120 10.93 2.48 18.37
N VAL A 121 10.96 1.66 17.31
CA VAL A 121 10.99 0.20 17.50
C VAL A 121 12.25 -0.06 18.32
N GLN A 122 12.09 -0.31 19.61
CA GLN A 122 13.04 -1.12 20.35
C GLN A 122 13.01 -2.46 19.64
N PHE A 123 13.90 -2.63 18.67
CA PHE A 123 14.12 -3.92 18.06
C PHE A 123 14.36 -4.86 19.23
N GLY A 124 13.58 -5.95 19.28
CA GLY A 124 13.89 -7.02 20.21
C GLY A 124 15.34 -7.48 20.01
N LYS A 125 15.81 -8.41 20.83
CA LYS A 125 17.18 -8.94 20.73
C LYS A 125 17.57 -9.20 19.26
N VAL A 126 18.57 -8.46 18.78
CA VAL A 126 19.07 -8.60 17.40
C VAL A 126 19.64 -10.02 17.24
N GLY A 127 19.12 -10.75 16.26
CA GLY A 127 19.56 -12.12 15.95
C GLY A 127 20.76 -12.15 15.01
N ALA A 128 20.83 -11.20 14.08
CA ALA A 128 21.89 -11.08 13.11
C ALA A 128 22.16 -9.61 12.76
N THR A 129 23.42 -9.25 12.52
CA THR A 129 23.81 -7.94 11.97
C THR A 129 24.46 -8.14 10.61
N VAL A 130 24.10 -7.32 9.62
CA VAL A 130 24.72 -7.27 8.29
C VAL A 130 25.54 -6.00 8.16
N CYS A 131 26.80 -6.12 7.72
CA CYS A 131 27.65 -4.97 7.41
C CYS A 131 28.71 -5.29 6.36
N LYS A 132 29.13 -4.28 5.58
CA LYS A 132 30.14 -4.43 4.50
C LYS A 132 31.48 -5.00 4.98
N GLU A 133 31.84 -4.76 6.23
CA GLU A 133 33.08 -5.24 6.84
C GLU A 133 33.06 -6.76 7.08
N GLY A 134 31.88 -7.38 7.01
CA GLY A 134 31.68 -8.81 7.15
C GLY A 134 32.14 -9.38 8.49
N LYS A 135 32.47 -10.68 8.51
CA LYS A 135 32.78 -11.42 9.73
C LYS A 135 33.96 -10.83 10.54
N ALA A 136 34.82 -10.04 9.90
CA ALA A 136 35.93 -9.34 10.55
C ALA A 136 35.49 -8.39 11.67
N ARG A 137 34.23 -7.90 11.65
CA ARG A 137 33.63 -7.09 12.72
C ARG A 137 32.43 -7.77 13.39
N GLY A 138 32.32 -9.09 13.26
CA GLY A 138 31.23 -9.87 13.87
C GLY A 138 29.86 -9.67 13.21
N CYS A 139 29.81 -9.31 11.93
CA CYS A 139 28.56 -9.18 11.16
C CYS A 139 28.59 -10.11 9.93
N TYR A 140 27.42 -10.38 9.35
CA TYR A 140 27.30 -11.02 8.05
C TYR A 140 27.66 -10.03 6.94
N ALA A 141 28.31 -10.52 5.89
CA ALA A 141 28.69 -9.70 4.74
C ALA A 141 27.52 -9.49 3.76
N THR A 142 26.52 -10.37 3.82
CA THR A 142 25.35 -10.40 2.91
C THR A 142 24.07 -10.56 3.71
N VAL A 143 22.96 -10.11 3.14
CA VAL A 143 21.61 -10.31 3.68
C VAL A 143 21.23 -11.77 3.62
N GLN A 144 21.57 -12.52 2.56
CA GLN A 144 21.30 -13.95 2.46
C GLN A 144 21.86 -14.73 3.65
N GLN A 145 23.11 -14.49 4.04
CA GLN A 145 23.71 -15.17 5.19
C GLN A 145 22.97 -14.88 6.51
N ALA A 146 22.42 -13.67 6.65
CA ALA A 146 21.62 -13.34 7.81
C ALA A 146 20.24 -14.02 7.76
N VAL A 147 19.65 -14.18 6.57
CA VAL A 147 18.41 -14.94 6.37
C VAL A 147 18.62 -16.43 6.68
N ASP A 148 19.70 -17.03 6.17
CA ASP A 148 20.05 -18.44 6.40
C ASP A 148 20.35 -18.74 7.88
N ALA A 149 20.80 -17.72 8.63
CA ALA A 149 21.04 -17.84 10.07
C ALA A 149 19.76 -17.78 10.92
N ALA A 150 18.60 -17.50 10.30
CA ALA A 150 17.34 -17.49 11.01
C ALA A 150 16.97 -18.94 11.41
N PRO A 151 16.54 -19.16 12.66
CA PRO A 151 16.12 -20.49 13.09
C PRO A 151 14.83 -20.91 12.37
N GLU A 152 14.78 -22.18 11.96
CA GLU A 152 13.59 -22.76 11.35
C GLU A 152 12.43 -22.83 12.35
N GLY A 153 11.20 -22.65 11.83
CA GLY A 153 9.98 -22.94 12.60
C GLY A 153 9.75 -22.02 13.81
N LEU A 154 10.13 -20.74 13.72
CA LEU A 154 9.79 -19.72 14.72
C LEU A 154 8.30 -19.77 15.08
N LYS A 155 8.00 -20.10 16.35
CA LYS A 155 6.62 -20.22 16.85
C LYS A 155 6.14 -18.90 17.47
N GLY A 156 4.86 -18.58 17.25
CA GLY A 156 4.19 -17.46 17.90
C GLY A 156 4.72 -16.08 17.48
N ARG A 157 4.94 -15.19 18.45
CA ARG A 157 5.41 -13.80 18.23
C ARG A 157 6.94 -13.65 18.18
N ASN A 158 7.70 -14.75 18.18
CA ASN A 158 9.15 -14.70 18.12
C ASN A 158 9.61 -14.29 16.72
N ARG A 159 10.13 -13.07 16.59
CA ARG A 159 10.68 -12.54 15.34
C ARG A 159 12.19 -12.69 15.36
N PHE A 160 12.76 -13.14 14.25
CA PHE A 160 14.19 -13.06 14.01
C PHE A 160 14.51 -11.70 13.39
N VAL A 161 15.21 -10.85 14.13
CA VAL A 161 15.51 -9.48 13.70
C VAL A 161 16.90 -9.43 13.08
N ILE A 162 16.95 -9.07 11.79
CA ILE A 162 18.18 -8.81 11.04
C ILE A 162 18.40 -7.29 10.99
N TYR A 163 19.50 -6.82 11.58
CA TYR A 163 19.90 -5.42 11.56
C TYR A 163 20.90 -5.17 10.42
N ILE A 164 20.51 -4.39 9.41
CA ILE A 164 21.36 -4.08 8.26
C ILE A 164 21.97 -2.69 8.44
N LYS A 165 23.30 -2.60 8.53
CA LYS A 165 23.99 -1.30 8.55
C LYS A 165 23.86 -0.63 7.18
N GLY A 166 23.72 0.70 7.17
CA GLY A 166 23.54 1.47 5.93
C GLY A 166 24.63 1.20 4.89
N GLY A 167 24.22 1.04 3.63
CA GLY A 167 25.10 0.76 2.50
C GLY A 167 24.36 0.13 1.32
N VAL A 168 25.02 0.08 0.16
CA VAL A 168 24.56 -0.67 -1.01
C VAL A 168 25.03 -2.12 -0.90
N TYR A 169 24.10 -3.07 -1.02
CA TYR A 169 24.32 -4.51 -1.04
C TYR A 169 23.75 -5.06 -2.36
N GLU A 170 24.63 -5.54 -3.24
CA GLU A 170 24.24 -6.09 -4.55
C GLU A 170 24.08 -7.61 -4.43
N GLU A 171 22.88 -8.07 -4.15
CA GLU A 171 22.58 -9.49 -3.98
C GLU A 171 21.12 -9.84 -4.34
N ILE A 172 20.88 -11.12 -4.64
CA ILE A 172 19.53 -11.68 -4.79
C ILE A 172 19.24 -12.52 -3.55
N VAL A 173 18.31 -12.06 -2.72
CA VAL A 173 17.89 -12.77 -1.51
C VAL A 173 16.80 -13.78 -1.84
N ARG A 174 16.95 -15.02 -1.35
CA ARG A 174 16.00 -16.12 -1.46
C ARG A 174 15.55 -16.56 -0.07
N VAL A 175 14.29 -16.97 0.03
CA VAL A 175 13.64 -17.50 1.23
C VAL A 175 13.20 -18.93 0.95
#